data_AF-A0A166WPF2-F1
#
_entry.id   AF-A0A166WPF2-F1
#
_cell.length_a   1.000
_cell.length_b   1.000
_cell.length_c   1.000
_cell.angle_alpha   90.00
_cell.angle_beta   90.00
_cell.angle_gamma   90.00
#
_symmetry.space_group_name_H-M   'P 1'
#
loop_
_entity.id
_entity.type
_entity.pdbx_description
1 polymer ?
#
loop_
_entity_poly.entity_id
_entity_poly.type
_entity_poly.pdbx_seq_one_letter_code
_entity_poly.pdbx_strand_id
1 'polypeptide(L)' 'MPDLDKRASAQQAVDILHEISTLLNCQLDRRAISICVSMIEKGVNPEALAKVIKDLRQEAQKVER' A
#
# COMPACT_ATOMS: atom_id res chain seq x y z
N MET A 1 27.75 -4.47 -6.40
CA MET A 1 27.36 -3.22 -5.72
C MET A 1 26.06 -3.51 -4.97
N PRO A 2 26.12 -3.87 -3.67
CA PRO A 2 24.99 -4.47 -2.94
C PRO A 2 23.77 -3.54 -2.76
N ASP A 3 23.91 -2.23 -2.91
CA ASP A 3 22.82 -1.26 -2.78
C ASP A 3 21.87 -1.21 -3.99
N LEU A 4 22.36 -1.57 -5.18
CA LEU A 4 21.54 -1.66 -6.39
C LEU A 4 20.59 -2.86 -6.32
N ASP A 5 21.09 -3.99 -5.82
CA ASP A 5 20.33 -5.23 -5.67
C ASP A 5 19.16 -5.05 -4.70
N LYS A 6 19.39 -4.40 -3.55
CA LYS A 6 18.33 -4.10 -2.56
C LYS A 6 17.22 -3.21 -3.12
N ARG A 7 17.58 -2.19 -3.90
CA ARG A 7 16.60 -1.30 -4.55
C ARG A 7 15.78 -2.04 -5.61
N ALA A 8 16.43 -2.89 -6.40
CA ALA A 8 15.75 -3.73 -7.39
C ALA A 8 14.77 -4.70 -6.71
N SER A 9 15.18 -5.36 -5.62
CA SER A 9 14.31 -6.25 -4.86
C SER A 9 13.10 -5.53 -4.24
N ALA A 10 13.30 -4.33 -3.69
CA ALA A 10 12.20 -3.53 -3.15
C ALA A 10 11.19 -3.13 -4.24
N GLN A 11 11.68 -2.72 -5.41
CA GLN A 11 10.82 -2.40 -6.55
C GLN A 11 10.00 -3.61 -7.00
N GLN A 12 10.64 -4.77 -7.14
CA GLN A 12 9.99 -6.01 -7.51
C GLN A 12 8.93 -6.44 -6.48
N ALA A 13 9.20 -6.28 -5.18
CA ALA A 13 8.22 -6.56 -4.14
C ALA A 13 6.98 -5.68 -4.27
N VAL A 14 7.15 -4.38 -4.54
CA VAL A 14 6.03 -3.45 -4.78
C VAL A 14 5.26 -3.82 -6.04
N ASP A 15 5.94 -4.27 -7.11
CA ASP A 15 5.30 -4.72 -8.34
C ASP A 15 4.39 -5.94 -8.08
N ILE A 16 4.90 -6.95 -7.37
CA ILE A 16 4.15 -8.15 -6.99
C ILE A 16 2.95 -7.78 -6.10
N LEU A 17 3.15 -6.94 -5.10
CA LEU A 17 2.07 -6.49 -4.21
C LEU A 17 0.98 -5.71 -4.96
N HIS A 18 1.35 -4.95 -5.99
CA HIS A 18 0.39 -4.24 -6.83
C HIS A 18 -0.44 -5.20 -7.69
N GLU A 19 0.17 -6.25 -8.26
CA GLU A 19 -0.57 -7.29 -8.97
C GLU A 19 -1.56 -8.01 -8.03
N ILE A 20 -1.13 -8.38 -6.82
CA ILE A 20 -2.00 -8.98 -5.81
C ILE A 20 -3.17 -8.04 -5.46
N SER A 21 -2.90 -6.76 -5.22
CA SER A 21 -3.91 -5.72 -4.96
C SER A 21 -4.94 -5.62 -6.09
N THR A 22 -4.47 -5.71 -7.33
CA THR A 22 -5.32 -5.66 -8.53
C THR A 22 -6.21 -6.89 -8.61
N LEU A 23 -5.65 -8.09 -8.42
CA LEU A 23 -6.40 -9.35 -8.45
C LEU A 23 -7.47 -9.42 -7.35
N LEU A 24 -7.17 -8.90 -6.16
CA LEU A 24 -8.10 -8.85 -5.03
C LEU A 24 -9.03 -7.63 -5.06
N ASN A 25 -8.94 -6.81 -6.10
CA ASN A 25 -9.71 -5.57 -6.26
C ASN A 25 -9.65 -4.66 -5.02
N CYS A 26 -8.47 -4.54 -4.38
CA CYS A 26 -8.26 -3.65 -3.23
C CYS A 26 -8.25 -2.16 -3.64
N GLN A 27 -8.12 -1.88 -4.95
CA GLN A 27 -8.05 -0.53 -5.52
C GLN A 27 -6.95 0.31 -4.87
N LEU A 28 -5.78 -0.29 -4.59
CA LEU A 28 -4.62 0.43 -4.05
C LEU A 28 -3.59 0.65 -5.16
N ASP A 29 -3.29 1.90 -5.44
CA ASP A 29 -2.23 2.29 -6.39
C ASP A 29 -0.84 2.01 -5.82
N ARG A 30 0.15 1.90 -6.69
CA ARG A 30 1.57 1.64 -6.32
C ARG A 30 2.08 2.55 -5.20
N ARG A 31 1.74 3.85 -5.25
CA ARG A 31 2.13 4.82 -4.22
C ARG A 31 1.51 4.50 -2.87
N ALA A 32 0.22 4.15 -2.83
CA ALA A 32 -0.48 3.80 -1.60
C ALA A 32 0.11 2.53 -0.99
N ILE A 33 0.45 1.53 -1.82
CA ILE A 33 1.11 0.29 -1.39
C ILE A 33 2.46 0.61 -0.75
N SER A 34 3.32 1.41 -1.39
CA SER A 34 4.62 1.80 -0.82
C SER A 34 4.50 2.50 0.54
N ILE A 35 3.48 3.36 0.70
CA ILE A 35 3.20 4.02 1.99
C ILE A 35 2.77 2.98 3.03
N CYS A 36 1.84 2.08 2.68
CA CYS A 36 1.37 1.03 3.58
C CYS A 36 2.51 0.12 4.04
N VAL A 37 3.38 -0.30 3.11
CA VAL A 37 4.57 -1.11 3.41
C VAL A 37 5.46 -0.36 4.40
N SER A 38 5.79 0.90 4.16
CA SER A 38 6.63 1.69 5.08
C SER A 38 6.01 1.86 6.48
N MET A 39 4.69 1.99 6.56
CA MET A 39 3.98 2.06 7.85
C MET A 39 4.04 0.71 8.58
N ILE A 40 3.80 -0.39 7.89
CA ILE A 40 3.84 -1.74 8.45
C ILE A 40 5.26 -2.09 8.91
N GLU A 41 6.30 -1.74 8.14
CA GLU A 41 7.71 -1.89 8.52
C GLU A 41 8.07 -1.10 9.78
N LYS A 42 7.36 0.00 10.06
CA LYS A 42 7.49 0.79 11.30
C LYS A 42 6.65 0.25 12.47
N GLY A 43 6.00 -0.90 12.31
CA GLY A 43 5.23 -1.56 13.36
C GLY A 43 3.75 -1.17 13.42
N VAL A 44 3.22 -0.47 12.40
CA VAL A 44 1.78 -0.20 12.31
C VAL A 44 1.02 -1.50 12.05
N ASN A 45 -0.05 -1.73 12.81
CA ASN A 45 -0.91 -2.90 12.61
C ASN A 45 -1.65 -2.81 11.25
N PRO A 46 -1.56 -3.85 10.39
CA PRO A 46 -2.13 -3.81 9.04
C PRO A 46 -3.67 -3.79 9.03
N GLU A 47 -4.34 -4.43 9.99
CA GLU A 47 -5.80 -4.43 10.09
C GLU A 47 -6.33 -3.03 10.48
N ALA A 48 -5.67 -2.38 11.45
CA ALA A 48 -5.97 -1.01 11.84
C ALA A 48 -5.74 -0.04 10.68
N LEU A 49 -4.63 -0.19 9.94
CA LEU A 49 -4.34 0.60 8.75
C LEU A 49 -5.42 0.42 7.67
N ALA A 50 -5.83 -0.83 7.41
CA ALA A 50 -6.89 -1.12 6.45
C ALA A 50 -8.23 -0.46 6.85
N LYS A 51 -8.55 -0.44 8.15
CA LYS A 51 -9.73 0.27 8.67
C LYS A 51 -9.66 1.77 8.38
N VAL A 52 -8.54 2.40 8.72
CA VAL A 52 -8.32 3.85 8.46
C VAL A 52 -8.43 4.17 6.97
N ILE A 53 -7.87 3.36 6.08
CA ILE A 53 -7.97 3.56 4.62
C ILE A 53 -9.43 3.52 4.16
N LYS A 54 -10.22 2.55 4.68
CA LYS A 54 -11.65 2.45 4.35
C LYS A 54 -12.42 3.67 4.84
N ASP A 55 -12.16 4.10 6.08
CA ASP A 55 -12.82 5.27 6.68
C ASP A 55 -12.50 6.54 5.88
N LEU A 56 -11.23 6.77 5.51
CA LEU A 56 -10.83 7.93 4.70
C LEU A 56 -11.48 7.93 3.31
N ARG A 57 -11.61 6.77 2.66
CA ARG A 57 -12.31 6.65 1.37
C ARG A 57 -13.79 6.97 1.48
N GLN A 58 -14.44 6.52 2.56
CA GLN A 58 -15.85 6.82 2.81
C GLN A 58 -16.06 8.32 3.07
N GLU A 59 -15.19 8.95 3.86
CA GLU A 59 -15.27 10.40 4.12
C GLU A 59 -15.03 11.22 2.85
N ALA A 60 -14.04 10.86 2.01
CA ALA A 60 -13.81 11.53 0.74
C ALA A 60 -15.06 11.52 -0.16
N GLN A 61 -15.72 10.36 -0.28
CA GLN A 61 -16.96 10.24 -1.04
C GLN A 61 -18.13 11.07 -0.48
N LYS A 62 -18.13 11.36 0.83
CA LYS A 62 -19.14 12.24 1.45
C LYS A 62 -18.85 13.71 1.17
N VAL A 63 -17.58 14.10 1.14
CA VAL A 63 -17.15 15.48 0.86
C VAL A 63 -17.36 15.86 -0.61
N GLU A 64 -17.27 14.89 -1.52
CA GLU A 64 -17.51 15.12 -2.96
C GLU A 64 -19.01 15.18 -3.35
N ARG A 65 -19.93 14.98 -2.40
CA ARG A 65 -21.38 15.07 -2.60
C ARG A 65 -21.93 16.41 -2.13
#